data_AF-A0A662Q8E5-F1
#
_entry.id   AF-A0A662Q8E5-F1
#
_cell.length_a   1.000
_cell.length_b   1.000
_cell.length_c   1.000
_cell.angle_alpha   90.00
_cell.angle_beta   90.00
_cell.angle_gamma   90.00
#
_symmetry.space_group_name_H-M   'P 1'
#
loop_
_entity.id
_entity.type
_entity.pdbx_description
1 polymer ?
#
loop_
_entity_poly.entity_id
_entity_poly.type
_entity_poly.pdbx_seq_one_letter_code
_entity_poly.pdbx_strand_id
1 'polypeptide(L)' 'HRLLGRRFEIMEARIEAPEIIYAGSNDLLLEHILGAVRGEGVEPVEIAWIGSSGGLTLLMLGEADLAGIHLYDPATEE' A
#
# COMPACT_ATOMS: atom_id res chain seq x y z
N HIS A 1 17.47 -21.66 18.60
CA HIS A 1 18.87 -21.21 18.81
C HIS A 1 19.01 -20.59 20.21
N ARG A 2 20.24 -20.40 20.74
CA ARG A 2 20.48 -19.81 22.08
C ARG A 2 21.45 -18.62 21.94
N LEU A 3 20.98 -17.42 22.25
CA LEU A 3 21.74 -16.16 22.43
C LEU A 3 21.44 -15.70 23.88
N LEU A 4 22.42 -15.16 24.59
CA LEU A 4 22.25 -14.63 25.96
C LEU A 4 21.55 -15.59 26.96
N GLY A 5 21.71 -16.92 26.79
CA GLY A 5 21.16 -17.93 27.70
C GLY A 5 19.64 -18.14 27.62
N ARG A 6 18.92 -17.41 26.75
CA ARG A 6 17.48 -17.60 26.52
C ARG A 6 17.26 -18.48 25.30
N ARG A 7 16.21 -19.32 25.36
CA ARG A 7 15.81 -20.20 24.26
C ARG A 7 14.83 -19.42 23.38
N PHE A 8 15.11 -19.36 22.09
CA PHE A 8 14.17 -18.82 21.09
C PHE A 8 14.02 -19.79 19.94
N GLU A 9 12.82 -19.74 19.42
CA GLU A 9 12.42 -20.39 18.19
C GLU A 9 12.67 -19.41 17.05
N ILE A 10 13.33 -19.89 16.01
CA ILE A 10 13.41 -19.16 14.74
C ILE A 10 12.18 -19.59 13.98
N MET A 11 11.25 -18.65 13.77
CA MET A 11 10.15 -18.84 12.84
C MET A 11 10.64 -18.42 11.46
N GLU A 12 10.52 -19.32 10.50
CA GLU A 12 10.69 -18.98 9.09
C GLU A 12 9.45 -18.20 8.67
N ALA A 13 9.61 -16.90 8.39
CA ALA A 13 8.56 -16.07 7.85
C ALA A 13 8.67 -16.09 6.31
N ARG A 14 7.60 -16.51 5.63
CA ARG A 14 7.48 -16.29 4.19
C ARG A 14 7.01 -14.86 3.98
N ILE A 15 7.80 -14.08 3.25
CA ILE A 15 7.37 -12.78 2.76
C ILE A 15 6.78 -13.03 1.38
N GLU A 16 5.47 -12.86 1.27
CA GLU A 16 4.78 -12.86 -0.03
C GLU A 16 4.83 -11.44 -0.57
N ALA A 17 5.18 -11.30 -1.86
CA ALA A 17 5.12 -10.01 -2.52
C ALA A 17 3.65 -9.57 -2.60
N PRO A 18 3.36 -8.27 -2.43
CA PRO A 18 2.01 -7.76 -2.67
C PRO A 18 1.59 -8.07 -4.11
N GLU A 19 0.30 -8.39 -4.29
CA GLU A 19 -0.29 -8.54 -5.62
C GLU A 19 -0.44 -7.18 -6.30
N ILE A 20 -0.62 -6.12 -5.50
CA ILE A 20 -0.82 -4.75 -5.97
C ILE A 20 -0.18 -3.76 -4.99
N ILE A 21 0.58 -2.80 -5.53
CA ILE A 21 1.12 -1.65 -4.81
C ILE A 21 0.39 -0.38 -5.27
N TYR A 22 -0.30 0.26 -4.33
CA TYR A 22 -0.88 1.59 -4.51
C TYR A 22 -0.01 2.66 -3.83
N ALA A 23 0.25 3.77 -4.51
CA ALA A 23 0.92 4.92 -3.91
C ALA A 23 0.27 6.25 -4.31
N GLY A 24 0.03 7.16 -3.37
CA GLY A 24 -0.46 8.48 -3.72
C GLY A 24 -1.23 9.17 -2.62
N SER A 25 -2.22 9.96 -3.02
CA SER A 25 -3.09 10.66 -2.08
C SER A 25 -3.95 9.67 -1.27
N ASN A 26 -4.19 10.04 -0.02
CA ASN A 26 -5.13 9.32 0.85
C ASN A 26 -6.57 9.64 0.45
N ASP A 27 -7.40 8.61 0.39
CA ASP A 27 -8.81 8.69 0.00
C ASP A 27 -9.64 7.72 0.86
N LEU A 28 -10.67 8.24 1.53
CA LEU A 28 -11.52 7.47 2.46
C LEU A 28 -12.35 6.39 1.75
N LEU A 29 -12.80 6.64 0.53
CA LEU A 29 -13.53 5.67 -0.26
C LEU A 29 -12.60 4.52 -0.66
N LEU A 30 -11.35 4.84 -1.02
CA LEU A 30 -10.36 3.82 -1.34
C LEU A 30 -10.08 2.92 -0.12
N GLU A 31 -9.93 3.47 1.09
CA GLU A 31 -9.79 2.67 2.30
C GLU A 31 -10.96 1.69 2.49
N HIS A 32 -12.18 2.14 2.22
CA HIS A 32 -13.38 1.29 2.30
C HIS A 32 -13.38 0.18 1.25
N ILE A 33 -13.05 0.50 -0.01
CA ILE A 33 -12.94 -0.47 -1.11
C ILE A 33 -11.88 -1.51 -0.77
N LEU A 34 -10.72 -1.09 -0.30
CA LEU A 34 -9.63 -2.01 0.07
C LEU A 34 -10.02 -2.91 1.23
N GLY A 35 -10.76 -2.39 2.22
CA GLY A 35 -11.35 -3.21 3.28
C GLY A 35 -12.31 -4.29 2.74
N ALA A 36 -13.17 -3.94 1.79
CA ALA A 36 -14.12 -4.88 1.18
C ALA A 36 -13.39 -5.96 0.35
N VAL A 37 -12.43 -5.55 -0.47
CA VAL A 37 -11.64 -6.42 -1.37
C VAL A 37 -10.80 -7.42 -0.57
N ARG A 38 -10.19 -7.00 0.53
CA ARG A 38 -9.51 -7.91 1.48
C ARG A 38 -10.46 -8.93 2.09
N GLY A 39 -11.71 -8.53 2.37
CA GLY A 39 -12.78 -9.41 2.84
C GLY A 39 -13.14 -10.53 1.86
N GLU A 40 -12.88 -10.35 0.56
CA GLU A 40 -13.10 -11.36 -0.48
C GLU A 40 -11.86 -12.22 -0.77
N GLY A 41 -10.76 -12.03 -0.03
CA GLY A 41 -9.56 -12.86 -0.14
C GLY A 41 -8.50 -12.32 -1.10
N VAL A 42 -8.62 -11.06 -1.53
CA VAL A 42 -7.56 -10.37 -2.28
C VAL A 42 -6.55 -9.80 -1.28
N GLU A 43 -5.45 -10.50 -1.10
CA GLU A 43 -4.31 -10.12 -0.25
C GLU A 43 -3.01 -10.57 -0.96
N PRO A 44 -1.91 -9.78 -0.93
CA PRO A 44 -1.75 -8.50 -0.26
C PRO A 44 -1.86 -7.28 -1.19
N VAL A 45 -2.59 -6.24 -0.76
CA VAL A 45 -2.49 -4.88 -1.33
C VAL A 45 -1.64 -4.02 -0.41
N GLU A 46 -0.50 -3.55 -0.90
CA GLU A 46 0.36 -2.59 -0.22
C GLU A 46 -0.03 -1.16 -0.58
N ILE A 47 0.00 -0.26 0.41
CA ILE A 47 -0.49 1.11 0.26
C ILE A 47 0.52 2.09 0.86
N ALA A 48 0.92 3.09 0.07
CA ALA A 48 1.76 4.20 0.51
C ALA A 48 1.04 5.55 0.35
N TRP A 49 0.69 6.19 1.46
CA TRP A 49 0.09 7.54 1.47
C TRP A 49 1.17 8.62 1.42
N ILE A 50 1.63 8.94 0.22
CA ILE A 50 2.76 9.87 -0.01
C ILE A 50 2.36 11.13 -0.81
N GLY A 51 1.07 11.29 -1.09
CA GLY A 51 0.50 12.40 -1.88
C GLY A 51 0.62 12.20 -3.40
N SER A 52 -0.18 12.94 -4.18
CA SER A 52 -0.31 12.80 -5.65
C SER A 52 1.05 12.77 -6.38
N SER A 53 1.93 13.72 -6.08
CA SER A 53 3.24 13.80 -6.75
C SER A 53 4.16 12.64 -6.41
N GLY A 54 4.13 12.17 -5.16
CA GLY A 54 4.90 11.00 -4.72
C GLY A 54 4.39 9.73 -5.40
N GLY A 55 3.07 9.55 -5.44
CA GLY A 55 2.42 8.43 -6.12
C GLY A 55 2.78 8.36 -7.60
N LEU A 56 2.65 9.49 -8.30
CA LEU A 56 3.03 9.58 -9.72
C LEU A 56 4.53 9.27 -9.93
N THR A 57 5.40 9.75 -9.02
CA THR A 57 6.83 9.45 -9.10
C THR A 57 7.12 7.95 -8.97
N LEU A 58 6.48 7.27 -8.00
CA LEU A 58 6.67 5.82 -7.83
C LEU A 58 6.11 5.03 -9.03
N LEU A 59 4.97 5.44 -9.57
CA LEU A 59 4.43 4.84 -10.80
C LEU A 59 5.40 5.00 -11.98
N MET A 60 6.00 6.18 -12.15
CA MET A 60 7.00 6.44 -13.19
C MET A 60 8.27 5.60 -13.03
N LEU A 61 8.66 5.29 -11.79
CA LEU A 61 9.82 4.45 -11.49
C LEU A 61 9.51 2.94 -11.60
N GLY A 62 8.23 2.57 -11.76
CA GLY A 62 7.79 1.17 -11.76
C GLY A 62 7.75 0.52 -10.37
N GLU A 63 7.74 1.35 -9.31
CA GLU A 63 7.71 0.91 -7.91
C GLU A 63 6.27 0.83 -7.35
N ALA A 64 5.29 1.33 -8.11
CA ALA A 64 3.87 1.20 -7.80
C ALA A 64 3.11 0.72 -9.04
N ASP A 65 2.05 -0.06 -8.83
CA ASP A 65 1.14 -0.50 -9.88
C ASP A 65 0.05 0.53 -10.15
N LEU A 66 -0.37 1.25 -9.11
CA LEU A 66 -1.43 2.25 -9.14
C LEU A 66 -1.00 3.53 -8.42
N ALA A 67 -1.40 4.68 -8.96
CA ALA A 67 -1.22 5.97 -8.29
C ALA A 67 -2.51 6.77 -8.13
N GLY A 68 -2.76 7.21 -6.89
CA GLY A 68 -3.88 8.10 -6.58
C GLY A 68 -3.50 9.56 -6.71
N ILE A 69 -4.23 10.28 -7.56
CA ILE A 69 -4.07 11.70 -7.80
C ILE A 69 -5.40 12.42 -7.63
N HIS A 70 -5.40 13.52 -6.87
CA HIS A 70 -6.51 14.46 -6.87
C HIS A 70 -6.26 15.51 -7.96
N LEU A 71 -7.26 15.72 -8.80
CA LEU A 71 -7.24 16.71 -9.85
C LEU A 71 -8.02 17.93 -9.40
N TYR A 72 -7.49 19.10 -9.71
CA TYR A 72 -8.17 20.36 -9.46
C TYR A 72 -9.36 20.53 -10.41
N ASP A 73 -10.55 20.61 -9.84
CA ASP A 73 -11.80 21.06 -10.44
C ASP A 73 -12.02 22.56 -10.13
N PRO A 74 -11.92 23.43 -11.15
CA PRO A 74 -12.13 24.87 -10.99
C PRO A 74 -13.57 25.23 -10.63
N ALA A 75 -14.56 24.36 -10.83
CA ALA A 75 -15.94 24.62 -10.47
C ALA A 75 -16.19 24.51 -8.96
N THR A 76 -15.44 23.66 -8.28
CA THR A 76 -15.51 23.44 -6.82
C THR A 76 -14.36 24.08 -6.06
N GLU A 77 -13.36 24.61 -6.77
CA GLU A 77 -12.10 25.14 -6.20
C GLU A 77 -11.27 24.09 -5.45
N GLU A 78 -11.45 22.81 -5.79
CA GLU A 78 -10.75 21.67 -5.16
C GLU A 78 -9.93 20.89 -6.17
#